data_AF-A0A653Y1H0-F1
#
_entry.id   AF-A0A653Y1H0-F1
#
_cell.length_a   1.000
_cell.length_b   1.000
_cell.length_c   1.000
_cell.angle_alpha   90.00
_cell.angle_beta   90.00
_cell.angle_gamma   90.00
#
_symmetry.space_group_name_H-M   'P 1'
#
loop_
_entity.id
_entity.type
_entity.pdbx_description
1 polymer ?
#
loop_
_entity_poly.entity_id
_entity_poly.type
_entity_poly.pdbx_seq_one_letter_code
_entity_poly.pdbx_strand_id
1 'polypeptide(L)' 'MSYWSRAVQTARLMVGVPDYDAYCAHRAAHHPDEPVLSRAAFHRDRIERRYGTGKGAPPRCC' A
#
# COMPACT_ATOMS: atom_id res chain seq x y z
N MET A 1 -27.01 -6.22 -4.70
CA MET A 1 -25.72 -6.94 -4.56
C MET A 1 -24.77 -6.41 -5.63
N SER A 2 -23.90 -5.46 -5.28
CA SER A 2 -23.00 -4.82 -6.26
C SER A 2 -21.83 -5.74 -6.60
N TYR A 3 -21.98 -6.53 -7.67
CA TYR A 3 -20.94 -7.40 -8.23
C TYR A 3 -19.66 -6.62 -8.57
N TRP A 4 -19.78 -5.33 -8.85
CA TRP A 4 -18.67 -4.42 -9.13
C TRP A 4 -17.68 -4.30 -7.96
N SER A 5 -18.18 -4.19 -6.72
CA SER A 5 -17.32 -4.05 -5.54
C SER A 5 -16.47 -5.30 -5.27
N ARG A 6 -17.01 -6.49 -5.58
CA ARG A 6 -16.26 -7.76 -5.49
C ARG A 6 -15.21 -7.86 -6.60
N ALA A 7 -15.57 -7.54 -7.84
CA ALA A 7 -14.62 -7.56 -8.96
C ALA A 7 -13.43 -6.60 -8.73
N VAL A 8 -13.68 -5.40 -8.19
CA VAL A 8 -12.64 -4.43 -7.85
C VAL A 8 -11.78 -4.92 -6.68
N GLN A 9 -12.35 -5.54 -5.65
CA GLN A 9 -11.56 -6.16 -4.57
C GLN A 9 -10.65 -7.28 -5.10
N THR A 10 -11.16 -8.15 -5.97
CA THR A 10 -10.36 -9.24 -6.55
C THR A 10 -9.27 -8.72 -7.49
N ALA A 11 -9.57 -7.70 -8.30
CA ALA A 11 -8.57 -7.04 -9.15
C ALA A 11 -7.47 -6.35 -8.32
N ARG A 12 -7.81 -5.66 -7.23
CA ARG A 12 -6.84 -5.04 -6.32
C ARG A 12 -5.91 -6.07 -5.67
N LEU A 13 -6.43 -7.25 -5.33
CA LEU A 13 -5.64 -8.36 -4.80
C LEU A 13 -4.72 -8.97 -5.89
N MET A 14 -5.21 -9.14 -7.11
CA MET A 14 -4.46 -9.72 -8.24
C MET A 14 -3.30 -8.84 -8.73
N VAL A 15 -3.51 -7.53 -8.85
CA VAL A 15 -2.49 -6.63 -9.44
C VAL A 15 -1.39 -6.31 -8.42
N GLY A 16 -1.58 -6.64 -7.13
CA GLY A 16 -0.62 -6.28 -6.07
C GLY A 16 -0.40 -4.77 -5.97
N VAL A 17 -1.31 -3.98 -6.56
CA VAL A 17 -1.28 -2.52 -6.54
C VAL A 17 -1.73 -2.11 -5.15
N PRO A 18 -0.85 -1.43 -4.40
CA PRO A 18 -1.19 -0.99 -3.07
C PRO A 18 -2.24 0.13 -3.22
N ASP A 19 -3.49 -0.22 -2.93
CA ASP A 19 -4.62 0.68 -3.01
C ASP A 19 -4.59 1.63 -1.79
N TYR A 20 -4.52 2.92 -2.07
CA TYR A 20 -4.37 3.96 -1.04
C TYR A 20 -5.60 4.01 -0.12
N ASP A 21 -6.81 3.78 -0.64
CA ASP A 21 -8.02 3.74 0.17
C ASP A 21 -8.02 2.54 1.12
N ALA A 22 -7.57 1.36 0.66
CA ALA A 22 -7.40 0.20 1.53
C ALA A 22 -6.35 0.45 2.63
N TYR A 23 -5.25 1.14 2.32
CA TYR A 23 -4.26 1.55 3.31
C TYR A 23 -4.85 2.52 4.35
N CYS A 24 -5.59 3.54 3.91
CA CYS A 24 -6.25 4.49 4.80
C CYS A 24 -7.31 3.81 5.68
N ALA A 25 -8.12 2.90 5.11
CA ALA A 25 -9.12 2.14 5.87
C ALA A 25 -8.46 1.23 6.92
N HIS A 26 -7.36 0.56 6.57
CA HIS A 26 -6.60 -0.28 7.51
C HIS A 26 -5.95 0.57 8.61
N ARG A 27 -5.33 1.71 8.27
CA ARG A 27 -4.75 2.63 9.25
C ARG A 27 -5.81 3.23 10.16
N ALA A 28 -6.95 3.65 9.63
CA ALA A 28 -8.06 4.15 10.44
C ALA A 28 -8.62 3.08 11.39
N ALA A 29 -8.65 1.80 10.98
CA ALA A 29 -9.15 0.71 11.79
C ALA A 29 -8.18 0.23 12.89
N HIS A 30 -6.87 0.23 12.61
CA HIS A 30 -5.85 -0.33 13.51
C HIS A 30 -4.94 0.71 14.19
N HIS A 31 -4.83 1.91 13.62
CA HIS A 31 -3.94 2.99 14.08
C HIS A 31 -4.63 4.37 13.95
N PRO A 32 -5.77 4.59 14.63
CA PRO A 32 -6.55 5.83 14.49
C PRO A 32 -5.78 7.08 14.94
N ASP A 33 -4.81 6.94 15.84
CA ASP A 33 -4.00 8.05 16.38
C ASP A 33 -2.74 8.37 15.56
N GLU A 34 -2.42 7.58 14.53
CA GLU A 34 -1.23 7.84 13.74
C GLU A 34 -1.55 8.53 12.41
N PRO A 35 -0.76 9.55 12.02
CA PRO A 35 -0.97 10.22 10.73
C PRO A 35 -0.80 9.24 9.57
N VAL A 36 -1.78 9.21 8.67
CA VAL A 36 -1.69 8.48 7.40
C VAL A 36 -0.74 9.20 6.45
N LEU A 37 0.11 8.43 5.77
CA LEU A 37 0.96 8.96 4.70
C LEU A 37 0.09 9.55 3.59
N SER A 38 0.52 10.66 3.00
CA SER A 38 -0.14 11.17 1.79
C SER A 38 0.02 10.20 0.62
N ARG A 39 -0.87 10.24 -0.36
CA ARG A 39 -0.83 9.34 -1.55
C ARG A 39 0.54 9.31 -2.23
N ALA A 40 1.18 10.48 -2.38
CA ALA A 40 2.51 10.59 -2.97
C ALA A 40 3.59 9.99 -2.06
N ALA A 41 3.52 10.24 -0.75
CA ALA A 41 4.45 9.67 0.22
C ALA A 41 4.32 8.14 0.32
N PHE A 42 3.09 7.61 0.25
CA PHE A 42 2.83 6.18 0.21
C PHE A 42 3.42 5.55 -1.06
N HIS A 43 3.18 6.12 -2.23
CA HIS A 43 3.75 5.59 -3.47
C HIS A 43 5.29 5.60 -3.44
N ARG A 44 5.89 6.68 -2.93
CA ARG A 44 7.34 6.78 -2.73
C ARG A 44 7.87 5.72 -1.76
N ASP A 45 7.23 5.52 -0.60
CA ASP A 45 7.60 4.48 0.38
C ASP A 45 7.54 3.08 -0.26
N ARG A 46 6.52 2.79 -1.08
CA ARG A 46 6.41 1.50 -1.79
C ARG A 46 7.51 1.31 -2.84
N ILE A 47 7.85 2.35 -3.59
CA ILE A 47 8.98 2.31 -4.53
C ILE A 47 10.30 2.16 -3.79
N GLU A 48 10.51 2.90 -2.69
CA GLU A 48 11.73 2.85 -1.90
C GLU A 48 11.94 1.48 -1.24
N ARG A 49 10.87 0.85 -0.74
CA ARG A 49 10.96 -0.53 -0.22
C ARG A 49 11.27 -1.56 -1.30
N ARG A 50 10.79 -1.35 -2.53
CA ARG A 50 10.96 -2.32 -3.64
C ARG A 50 12.23 -2.09 -4.45
N TYR A 51 12.67 -0.85 -4.60
CA TYR A 51 13.73 -0.42 -5.50
C TYR A 51 14.74 0.54 -4.85
N GLY A 52 14.47 1.06 -3.67
CA GLY A 52 15.39 1.96 -2.98
C GLY A 52 16.66 1.22 -2.53
N THR A 53 17.72 1.98 -2.32
CA THR A 53 19.03 1.51 -1.79
C THR A 53 19.22 2.00 -0.34
N GLY A 54 18.12 2.32 0.36
CA GLY A 54 18.10 2.90 1.70
C GLY A 54 17.73 1.88 2.80
N LYS A 55 17.71 2.35 4.06
CA LYS A 55 17.38 1.55 5.27
C LYS A 55 15.98 0.94 5.15
N GLY A 56 15.87 -0.29 4.66
CA GLY A 56 14.60 -1.00 4.41
C GLY A 56 14.53 -1.73 3.06
N ALA A 57 15.52 -1.54 2.19
CA ALA A 57 15.67 -2.31 0.97
C ALA A 57 16.06 -3.76 1.27
N PRO A 58 15.57 -4.76 0.50
CA PRO A 58 16.07 -6.12 0.62
C PRO A 58 17.59 -6.14 0.40
N PRO A 59 18.36 -6.89 1.19
CA PRO A 59 19.80 -6.92 1.08
C PRO A 59 20.16 -7.32 -0.35
N ARG A 60 20.80 -6.39 -1.06
CA ARG A 60 21.40 -6.69 -2.36
C ARG A 60 22.60 -7.59 -2.06
N CYS A 61 22.43 -8.89 -2.22
CA CYS A 61 23.54 -9.83 -2.20
C CYS A 61 24.47 -9.44 -3.35
N CYS A 62 25.66 -8.94 -3.01
CA CYS A 62 26.80 -8.91 -3.91
C CYS A 62 27.24 -10.34 -4.22
#